data_AF-N4VER8-F1
#
_entry.id   AF-N4VER8-F1
#
_cell.length_a   1.000
_cell.length_b   1.000
_cell.length_c   1.000
_cell.angle_alpha   90.00
_cell.angle_beta   90.00
_cell.angle_gamma   90.00
#
_symmetry.space_group_name_H-M   'P 1'
#
loop_
_entity.id
_entity.type
_entity.pdbx_description
1 polymer ?
#
loop_
_entity_poly.entity_id
_entity_poly.type
_entity_poly.pdbx_seq_one_letter_code
_entity_poly.pdbx_strand_id
1 'polypeptide(L)'
;MRFPQILLSLFLLFSFVVALPVPAPADALVERANNKGGGGKGGNAKTSKEVKGIDKNISIQKQEKKDAARVSKAEGTKDFGKEKARLNKTIDKGVDQRKKNQNNADPKNKQLKDGLNKVQKAQGTEKKQAQSLNGGKGDKKTLDKLQKEFSGGIKQNEKNKNAAKKGGK
;
A
#
# COMPACT_ATOMS: atom_id res chain seq x y z
N MET A 1 -4.58 42.15 0.64
CA MET A 1 -4.88 41.07 -0.33
C MET A 1 -5.80 40.07 0.34
N ARG A 2 -7.06 40.00 -0.11
CA ARG A 2 -8.12 39.15 0.47
C ARG A 2 -8.25 37.89 -0.40
N PHE A 3 -8.21 36.71 0.23
CA PHE A 3 -8.55 35.45 -0.42
C PHE A 3 -10.07 35.23 -0.37
N PRO A 4 -10.72 34.82 -1.47
CA PRO A 4 -12.01 34.17 -1.38
C PRO A 4 -11.89 32.66 -1.54
N GLN A 5 -12.66 32.03 -0.66
CA GLN A 5 -12.89 30.64 -0.38
C GLN A 5 -14.01 30.07 -1.27
N ILE A 6 -13.82 28.82 -1.71
CA ILE A 6 -14.81 27.73 -1.89
C ILE A 6 -15.91 27.85 -2.98
N LEU A 7 -16.05 26.75 -3.75
CA LEU A 7 -17.26 25.93 -4.00
C LEU A 7 -17.58 25.64 -5.47
N LEU A 8 -17.90 24.36 -5.69
CA LEU A 8 -18.94 23.82 -6.57
C LEU A 8 -18.84 24.02 -8.09
N SER A 9 -18.57 22.93 -8.79
CA SER A 9 -19.41 22.45 -9.90
C SER A 9 -18.94 21.02 -10.24
N LEU A 10 -19.63 19.99 -9.76
CA LEU A 10 -20.76 19.34 -10.43
C LEU A 10 -20.34 18.70 -11.77
N PHE A 11 -19.78 17.50 -11.70
CA PHE A 11 -19.78 16.55 -12.81
C PHE A 11 -20.42 15.25 -12.34
N LEU A 12 -21.74 15.27 -12.33
CA LEU A 12 -22.63 14.12 -12.28
C LEU A 12 -23.23 14.05 -13.67
N LEU A 13 -22.99 12.98 -14.44
CA LEU A 13 -23.93 12.45 -15.43
C LEU A 13 -23.42 11.15 -16.08
N PHE A 14 -24.36 10.21 -16.19
CA PHE A 14 -24.42 8.98 -16.99
C PHE A 14 -23.68 7.71 -16.54
N SER A 15 -24.45 6.80 -15.93
CA SER A 15 -24.40 5.36 -16.24
C SER A 15 -25.69 4.67 -15.77
N PHE A 16 -26.62 4.43 -16.70
CA PHE A 16 -27.64 3.38 -16.53
C PHE A 16 -27.72 2.59 -17.84
N VAL A 17 -27.08 1.42 -17.85
CA VAL A 17 -27.38 0.35 -18.79
C VAL A 17 -28.16 -0.70 -17.99
N VAL A 18 -29.39 -0.92 -18.41
CA VAL A 18 -30.28 -1.97 -17.91
C VAL A 18 -29.79 -3.31 -18.46
N ALA A 19 -29.37 -4.23 -17.58
CA ALA A 19 -29.16 -5.62 -17.95
C ALA A 19 -30.34 -6.45 -17.44
N LEU A 20 -31.08 -7.06 -18.37
CA LEU A 20 -32.20 -7.97 -18.10
C LEU A 20 -31.69 -9.34 -17.59
N PRO A 21 -32.46 -10.05 -16.76
CA PRO A 21 -32.13 -11.41 -16.33
C PRO A 21 -32.45 -12.44 -17.41
N VAL A 22 -31.51 -13.35 -17.69
CA VAL A 22 -31.76 -14.54 -18.53
C VAL A 22 -31.91 -15.76 -17.61
N PRO A 23 -32.97 -16.57 -17.74
CA PRO A 23 -33.19 -17.76 -16.90
C PRO A 23 -32.35 -18.98 -17.34
N ALA A 24 -32.24 -19.91 -16.39
CA ALA A 24 -31.39 -21.09 -16.30
C ALA A 24 -31.56 -22.15 -17.40
N PRO A 25 -30.77 -23.24 -17.32
CA PRO A 25 -31.47 -24.50 -17.03
C PRO A 25 -30.94 -25.21 -15.79
N ALA A 26 -31.90 -25.72 -15.02
CA ALA A 26 -31.72 -26.78 -14.05
C ALA A 26 -31.45 -28.10 -14.78
N ASP A 27 -30.46 -28.85 -14.33
CA ASP A 27 -30.56 -30.30 -14.05
C ASP A 27 -29.17 -30.89 -13.84
N ALA A 28 -28.89 -31.23 -12.57
CA ALA A 28 -28.15 -32.43 -12.15
C ALA A 28 -28.02 -32.42 -10.62
N LEU A 29 -29.16 -32.61 -9.94
CA LEU A 29 -29.17 -33.10 -8.56
C LEU A 29 -29.34 -34.62 -8.58
N VAL A 30 -28.26 -35.38 -8.37
CA VAL A 30 -28.25 -36.66 -7.64
C VAL A 30 -26.85 -36.80 -7.01
N GLU A 31 -26.66 -36.36 -5.77
CA GLU A 31 -26.67 -37.16 -4.54
C GLU A 31 -25.65 -38.32 -4.49
N ARG A 32 -24.64 -38.24 -3.61
CA ARG A 32 -24.69 -38.86 -2.26
C ARG A 32 -23.30 -38.97 -1.60
N ALA A 33 -23.23 -38.32 -0.44
CA ALA A 33 -22.37 -38.55 0.72
C ALA A 33 -21.15 -39.49 0.61
N ASN A 34 -19.97 -38.93 0.90
CA ASN A 34 -19.03 -39.61 1.77
C ASN A 34 -18.52 -38.62 2.83
N ASN A 35 -19.24 -38.60 3.96
CA ASN A 35 -18.85 -37.87 5.15
C ASN A 35 -17.70 -38.66 5.80
N LYS A 36 -16.46 -38.20 5.62
CA LYS A 36 -15.35 -38.61 6.50
C LYS A 36 -14.57 -37.35 6.89
N GLY A 37 -14.64 -37.05 8.18
CA GLY A 37 -14.24 -35.79 8.78
C GLY A 37 -12.78 -35.40 8.57
N GLY A 38 -12.52 -34.12 8.78
CA GLY A 38 -11.17 -33.56 8.80
C GLY A 38 -11.23 -32.05 8.66
N GLY A 39 -11.14 -31.34 9.79
CA GLY A 39 -11.23 -29.90 9.85
C GLY A 39 -10.19 -29.15 8.98
N GLY A 40 -10.64 -28.00 8.49
CA GLY A 40 -9.85 -26.77 8.35
C GLY A 40 -8.65 -26.77 7.39
N LYS A 41 -8.82 -26.27 6.16
CA LYS A 41 -7.73 -25.57 5.44
C LYS A 41 -8.14 -24.76 4.19
N GLY A 42 -9.28 -24.08 4.19
CA GLY A 42 -9.65 -23.17 3.08
C GLY A 42 -8.94 -21.81 3.09
N GLY A 43 -8.36 -21.39 4.22
CA GLY A 43 -7.87 -20.01 4.42
C GLY A 43 -6.38 -19.76 4.19
N ASN A 44 -5.55 -20.76 3.90
CA ASN A 44 -4.10 -20.64 4.14
C ASN A 44 -3.28 -20.02 3.01
N ALA A 45 -3.62 -20.26 1.74
CA ALA A 45 -2.76 -19.82 0.63
C ALA A 45 -2.85 -18.31 0.34
N LYS A 46 -4.06 -17.73 0.38
CA LYS A 46 -4.30 -16.30 0.14
C LYS A 46 -3.76 -15.44 1.27
N THR A 47 -4.07 -15.80 2.52
CA THR A 47 -3.49 -15.19 3.72
C THR A 47 -1.97 -15.25 3.72
N SER A 48 -1.38 -16.37 3.28
CA SER A 48 0.08 -16.49 3.15
C SER A 48 0.67 -15.51 2.11
N LYS A 49 0.01 -15.34 0.95
CA LYS A 49 0.44 -14.37 -0.08
C LYS A 49 0.35 -12.91 0.40
N GLU A 50 -0.74 -12.55 1.07
CA GLU A 50 -0.93 -11.21 1.63
C GLU A 50 0.13 -10.90 2.69
N VAL A 51 0.36 -11.82 3.62
CA VAL A 51 1.38 -11.68 4.67
C VAL A 51 2.77 -11.51 4.06
N LYS A 52 3.15 -12.35 3.09
CA LYS A 52 4.45 -12.23 2.38
C LYS A 52 4.57 -10.90 1.64
N GLY A 53 3.50 -10.42 1.01
CA GLY A 53 3.47 -9.12 0.36
C GLY A 53 3.71 -7.97 1.34
N ILE A 54 3.08 -8.03 2.52
CA ILE A 54 3.22 -7.02 3.57
C ILE A 54 4.61 -7.06 4.20
N ASP A 55 5.21 -8.25 4.36
CA ASP A 55 6.60 -8.37 4.82
C ASP A 55 7.58 -7.71 3.84
N LYS A 56 7.32 -7.81 2.53
CA LYS A 56 8.09 -7.05 1.53
C LYS A 56 7.91 -5.53 1.70
N ASN A 57 6.70 -5.03 1.97
CA ASN A 57 6.50 -3.60 2.26
C ASN A 57 7.35 -3.14 3.46
N ILE A 58 7.35 -3.91 4.55
CA ILE A 58 8.11 -3.60 5.77
C ILE A 58 9.61 -3.60 5.46
N SER A 59 10.10 -4.60 4.73
CA SER A 59 11.50 -4.69 4.33
C SER A 59 11.93 -3.50 3.48
N ILE A 60 11.10 -3.10 2.50
CA ILE A 60 11.36 -1.94 1.66
C ILE A 60 11.39 -0.66 2.51
N GLN A 61 10.43 -0.44 3.41
CA GLN A 61 10.46 0.75 4.29
C GLN A 61 11.67 0.79 5.22
N LYS A 62 12.15 -0.37 5.70
CA LYS A 62 13.42 -0.43 6.43
C LYS A 62 14.59 0.00 5.54
N GLN A 63 14.56 -0.33 4.26
CA GLN A 63 15.55 0.14 3.29
C GLN A 63 15.39 1.63 2.99
N GLU A 64 14.17 2.15 2.82
CA GLU A 64 13.87 3.58 2.64
C GLU A 64 14.47 4.40 3.81
N LYS A 65 14.32 3.93 5.06
CA LYS A 65 14.97 4.54 6.22
C LYS A 65 16.49 4.53 6.14
N LYS A 66 17.09 3.39 5.75
CA LYS A 66 18.55 3.31 5.59
C LYS A 66 19.04 4.26 4.50
N ASP A 67 18.33 4.33 3.38
CA ASP A 67 18.70 5.19 2.25
C ASP A 67 18.52 6.67 2.61
N ALA A 68 17.44 7.07 3.28
CA ALA A 68 17.28 8.44 3.75
C ALA A 68 18.35 8.85 4.78
N ALA A 69 18.81 7.93 5.63
CA ALA A 69 19.95 8.18 6.52
C ALA A 69 21.26 8.35 5.76
N ARG A 70 21.45 7.63 4.63
CA ARG A 70 22.61 7.84 3.74
C ARG A 70 22.55 9.20 3.05
N VAL A 71 21.38 9.61 2.56
CA VAL A 71 21.18 10.94 1.99
C VAL A 71 21.54 12.04 2.99
N SER A 72 21.08 11.92 4.23
CA SER A 72 21.43 12.87 5.30
C SER A 72 22.93 12.96 5.55
N LYS A 73 23.66 11.83 5.50
CA LYS A 73 25.13 11.82 5.63
C LYS A 73 25.87 12.39 4.42
N ALA A 74 25.23 12.37 3.25
CA ALA A 74 25.80 12.82 2.00
C ALA A 74 25.51 14.31 1.72
N GLU A 75 24.73 15.00 2.57
CA GLU A 75 24.48 16.45 2.44
C GLU A 75 25.80 17.23 2.31
N GLY A 76 25.87 18.16 1.36
CA GLY A 76 27.09 18.93 1.07
C GLY A 76 28.24 18.15 0.43
N THR A 77 28.07 16.87 0.12
CA THR A 77 29.09 16.03 -0.53
C THR A 77 28.73 15.75 -2.00
N LYS A 78 29.73 15.32 -2.79
CA LYS A 78 29.52 14.85 -4.17
C LYS A 78 28.62 13.62 -4.28
N ASP A 79 28.48 12.85 -3.21
CA ASP A 79 27.69 11.61 -3.18
C ASP A 79 26.18 11.86 -3.00
N PHE A 80 25.77 13.09 -2.70
CA PHE A 80 24.37 13.43 -2.44
C PHE A 80 23.43 12.98 -3.58
N GLY A 81 23.76 13.31 -4.82
CA GLY A 81 22.94 12.98 -5.98
C GLY A 81 22.74 11.47 -6.15
N LYS A 82 23.80 10.69 -5.90
CA LYS A 82 23.79 9.22 -5.94
C LYS A 82 22.90 8.64 -4.86
N GLU A 83 23.05 9.08 -3.61
CA GLU A 83 22.24 8.57 -2.50
C GLU A 83 20.77 9.00 -2.63
N LYS A 84 20.50 10.21 -3.14
CA LYS A 84 19.14 10.67 -3.46
C LYS A 84 18.50 9.79 -4.53
N ALA A 85 19.23 9.47 -5.60
CA ALA A 85 18.73 8.57 -6.65
C ALA A 85 18.42 7.18 -6.11
N ARG A 86 19.26 6.66 -5.20
CA ARG A 86 19.02 5.39 -4.50
C ARG A 86 17.75 5.44 -3.65
N LEU A 87 17.56 6.49 -2.85
CA LEU A 87 16.35 6.67 -2.05
C LEU A 87 15.10 6.68 -2.94
N ASN A 88 15.09 7.47 -4.02
CA ASN A 88 13.95 7.53 -4.95
C ASN A 88 13.63 6.17 -5.57
N LYS A 89 14.66 5.42 -6.00
CA LYS A 89 14.48 4.05 -6.53
C LYS A 89 13.88 3.10 -5.50
N THR A 90 14.26 3.22 -4.23
CA THR A 90 13.69 2.41 -3.15
C THR A 90 12.23 2.79 -2.88
N ILE A 91 11.89 4.08 -2.89
CA ILE A 91 10.49 4.56 -2.77
C ILE A 91 9.64 4.03 -3.93
N ASP A 92 10.13 4.09 -5.17
CA ASP A 92 9.40 3.57 -6.34
C ASP A 92 9.12 2.06 -6.23
N LYS A 93 10.12 1.26 -5.79
CA LYS A 93 9.89 -0.15 -5.47
C LYS A 93 8.81 -0.34 -4.40
N GLY A 94 8.78 0.55 -3.40
CA GLY A 94 7.76 0.57 -2.37
C GLY A 94 6.36 0.83 -2.93
N VAL A 95 6.22 1.82 -3.81
CA VAL A 95 4.95 2.14 -4.49
C VAL A 95 4.44 0.93 -5.26
N ASP A 96 5.31 0.31 -6.07
CA ASP A 96 4.96 -0.86 -6.87
C ASP A 96 4.55 -2.06 -6.02
N GLN A 97 5.30 -2.35 -4.95
CA GLN A 97 4.98 -3.45 -4.05
C GLN A 97 3.63 -3.23 -3.34
N ARG A 98 3.33 -1.99 -2.93
CA ARG A 98 2.02 -1.67 -2.33
C ARG A 98 0.88 -1.81 -3.33
N LYS A 99 1.07 -1.37 -4.58
CA LYS A 99 0.08 -1.59 -5.65
C LYS A 99 -0.18 -3.08 -5.88
N LYS A 100 0.88 -3.91 -5.89
CA LYS A 100 0.74 -5.37 -5.97
C LYS A 100 -0.02 -5.95 -4.78
N ASN A 101 0.25 -5.46 -3.57
CA ASN A 101 -0.45 -5.92 -2.36
C ASN A 101 -1.93 -5.54 -2.39
N GLN A 102 -2.28 -4.37 -2.92
CA GLN A 102 -3.67 -3.93 -3.09
C GLN A 102 -4.46 -4.85 -4.02
N ASN A 103 -3.84 -5.23 -5.15
CA ASN A 103 -4.47 -6.15 -6.11
C ASN A 103 -4.63 -7.56 -5.55
N ASN A 104 -3.75 -7.97 -4.63
CA ASN A 104 -3.77 -9.30 -4.01
C ASN A 104 -4.62 -9.36 -2.72
N ALA A 105 -5.00 -8.22 -2.17
CA ALA A 105 -5.76 -8.15 -0.93
C ALA A 105 -7.16 -8.73 -1.12
N ASP A 106 -7.62 -9.49 -0.12
CA ASP A 106 -8.97 -10.03 -0.12
C ASP A 106 -9.99 -8.88 -0.14
N PRO A 107 -10.91 -8.84 -1.14
CA PRO A 107 -11.93 -7.80 -1.20
C PRO A 107 -12.83 -7.74 0.05
N LYS A 108 -12.99 -8.86 0.76
CA LYS A 108 -13.75 -8.96 2.02
C LYS A 108 -12.95 -8.46 3.23
N ASN A 109 -11.63 -8.40 3.16
CA ASN A 109 -10.79 -7.88 4.25
C ASN A 109 -10.71 -6.35 4.22
N LYS A 110 -11.78 -5.68 4.65
CA LYS A 110 -11.88 -4.21 4.69
C LYS A 110 -10.72 -3.57 5.47
N GLN A 111 -10.39 -4.11 6.65
CA GLN A 111 -9.31 -3.59 7.49
C GLN A 111 -7.96 -3.61 6.77
N LEU A 112 -7.64 -4.71 6.07
CA LEU A 112 -6.41 -4.80 5.29
C LEU A 112 -6.41 -3.77 4.16
N LYS A 113 -7.49 -3.67 3.38
CA LYS A 113 -7.59 -2.73 2.26
C LYS A 113 -7.46 -1.28 2.71
N ASP A 114 -8.12 -0.89 3.79
CA ASP A 114 -8.03 0.47 4.34
C ASP A 114 -6.62 0.77 4.82
N GLY A 115 -5.99 -0.19 5.47
CA GLY A 115 -4.60 -0.09 5.92
C GLY A 115 -3.60 0.00 4.76
N LEU A 116 -3.81 -0.74 3.68
CA LEU A 116 -2.99 -0.67 2.46
C LEU A 116 -3.22 0.65 1.71
N ASN A 117 -4.45 1.14 1.63
CA ASN A 117 -4.80 2.46 1.07
C ASN A 117 -4.08 3.59 1.81
N LYS A 118 -4.03 3.52 3.14
CA LYS A 118 -3.36 4.53 3.96
C LYS A 118 -1.87 4.62 3.66
N VAL A 119 -1.16 3.49 3.59
CA VAL A 119 0.28 3.48 3.26
C VAL A 119 0.56 3.86 1.80
N GLN A 120 -0.36 3.57 0.88
CA GLN A 120 -0.23 3.99 -0.52
C GLN A 120 -0.39 5.50 -0.69
N LYS A 121 -1.36 6.12 -0.01
CA LYS A 121 -1.55 7.59 -0.03
C LYS A 121 -0.33 8.31 0.54
N ALA A 122 0.25 7.81 1.63
CA ALA A 122 1.44 8.40 2.25
C ALA A 122 2.65 8.42 1.30
N GLN A 123 2.83 7.37 0.48
CA GLN A 123 3.97 7.26 -0.42
C GLN A 123 4.02 8.32 -1.52
N GLY A 124 2.86 8.89 -1.91
CA GLY A 124 2.83 10.03 -2.82
C GLY A 124 3.48 11.28 -2.21
N THR A 125 3.26 11.52 -0.92
CA THR A 125 3.89 12.62 -0.17
C THR A 125 5.38 12.35 0.05
N GLU A 126 5.73 11.14 0.48
CA GLU A 126 7.12 10.71 0.70
C GLU A 126 7.96 10.85 -0.59
N LYS A 127 7.41 10.47 -1.75
CA LYS A 127 8.09 10.63 -3.05
C LYS A 127 8.35 12.09 -3.39
N LYS A 128 7.34 12.97 -3.21
CA LYS A 128 7.51 14.41 -3.46
C LYS A 128 8.58 15.01 -2.55
N GLN A 129 8.60 14.64 -1.28
CA GLN A 129 9.62 15.07 -0.31
C GLN A 129 11.02 14.58 -0.70
N ALA A 130 11.18 13.32 -1.12
CA ALA A 130 12.47 12.80 -1.55
C ALA A 130 12.97 13.47 -2.85
N GLN A 131 12.05 13.81 -3.75
CA GLN A 131 12.36 14.53 -4.99
C GLN A 131 12.76 15.98 -4.74
N SER A 132 12.19 16.64 -3.72
CA SER A 132 12.49 18.04 -3.39
C SER A 132 13.87 18.25 -2.74
N LEU A 133 14.53 17.19 -2.30
CA LEU A 133 15.86 17.30 -1.67
C LEU A 133 16.88 17.85 -2.68
N ASN A 134 17.69 18.82 -2.28
CA ASN A 134 18.66 19.50 -3.15
C ASN A 134 20.12 19.40 -2.68
N GLY A 135 20.36 18.82 -1.49
CA GLY A 135 21.70 18.60 -0.92
C GLY A 135 22.18 19.72 -0.03
N GLY A 136 21.36 20.75 0.18
CA GLY A 136 21.62 21.86 1.08
C GLY A 136 21.11 21.63 2.50
N LYS A 137 21.54 22.49 3.43
CA LYS A 137 21.18 22.41 4.87
C LYS A 137 19.67 22.46 5.16
N GLY A 138 18.86 22.92 4.21
CA GLY A 138 17.39 22.94 4.34
C GLY A 138 16.74 21.54 4.32
N ASP A 139 17.45 20.55 3.79
CA ASP A 139 16.93 19.19 3.59
C ASP A 139 16.79 18.41 4.89
N LYS A 140 17.54 18.75 5.93
CA LYS A 140 17.52 18.06 7.23
C LYS A 140 16.10 17.88 7.78
N LYS A 141 15.27 18.93 7.74
CA LYS A 141 13.88 18.86 8.23
C LYS A 141 13.03 17.89 7.39
N THR A 142 13.24 17.89 6.08
CA THR A 142 12.55 16.99 5.15
C THR A 142 12.99 15.53 5.37
N LEU A 143 14.29 15.29 5.56
CA LEU A 143 14.85 13.97 5.85
C LEU A 143 14.39 13.43 7.21
N ASP A 144 14.37 14.26 8.26
CA ASP A 144 13.83 13.90 9.57
C ASP A 144 12.34 13.54 9.49
N LYS A 145 11.59 14.26 8.65
CA LYS A 145 10.17 13.97 8.39
C LYS A 145 10.00 12.64 7.65
N LEU A 146 10.79 12.39 6.60
CA LEU A 146 10.81 11.12 5.86
C LEU A 146 11.11 9.93 6.79
N GLN A 147 12.09 10.06 7.69
CA GLN A 147 12.40 9.01 8.69
C GLN A 147 11.19 8.67 9.58
N LYS A 148 10.45 9.70 10.02
CA LYS A 148 9.24 9.53 10.84
C LYS A 148 8.11 8.89 10.03
N GLU A 149 7.90 9.35 8.79
CA GLU A 149 6.88 8.82 7.88
C GLU A 149 7.13 7.34 7.54
N PHE A 150 8.36 6.97 7.17
CA PHE A 150 8.71 5.56 6.95
C PHE A 150 8.51 4.71 8.22
N SER A 151 8.84 5.24 9.40
CA SER A 151 8.60 4.54 10.66
C SER A 151 7.11 4.36 10.96
N GLY A 152 6.29 5.37 10.70
CA GLY A 152 4.82 5.29 10.80
C GLY A 152 4.23 4.31 9.79
N GLY A 153 4.77 4.29 8.57
CA GLY A 153 4.42 3.35 7.53
C GLY A 153 4.73 1.89 7.92
N ILE A 154 5.86 1.64 8.58
CA ILE A 154 6.22 0.30 9.08
C ILE A 154 5.18 -0.16 10.11
N LYS A 155 4.87 0.68 11.09
CA LYS A 155 3.85 0.40 12.11
C LYS A 155 2.48 0.11 11.49
N GLN A 156 2.11 0.85 10.44
CA GLN A 156 0.86 0.58 9.73
C GLN A 156 0.91 -0.75 8.97
N ASN A 157 2.02 -1.09 8.31
CA ASN A 157 2.16 -2.40 7.66
C ASN A 157 2.18 -3.56 8.66
N GLU A 158 2.69 -3.39 9.88
CA GLU A 158 2.56 -4.39 10.94
C GLU A 158 1.09 -4.64 11.33
N LYS A 159 0.29 -3.57 11.43
CA LYS A 159 -1.18 -3.69 11.61
C LYS A 159 -1.83 -4.41 10.43
N ASN A 160 -1.43 -4.08 9.20
CA ASN A 160 -1.92 -4.72 7.98
C ASN A 160 -1.57 -6.22 7.97
N LYS A 161 -0.36 -6.60 8.43
CA LYS A 161 0.06 -8.00 8.53
C LYS A 161 -0.86 -8.78 9.47
N ASN A 162 -1.22 -8.18 10.60
CA ASN A 162 -2.16 -8.78 11.54
C ASN A 162 -3.57 -8.89 10.95
N ALA A 163 -4.03 -7.89 10.18
CA ALA A 163 -5.30 -7.96 9.47
C ALA A 163 -5.31 -9.07 8.39
N ALA A 164 -4.22 -9.21 7.63
CA ALA A 164 -4.06 -10.26 6.64
C ALA A 164 -4.12 -11.66 7.28
N LYS A 165 -3.42 -11.85 8.41
CA LYS A 165 -3.47 -13.12 9.18
C LYS A 165 -4.87 -13.50 9.65
N LYS A 166 -5.73 -12.51 9.94
CA LYS A 166 -7.12 -12.75 10.37
C LYS A 166 -8.06 -13.09 9.20
N GLY A 167 -7.63 -12.88 7.95
CA GLY A 167 -8.45 -13.09 6.76
C GLY A 167 -9.59 -12.07 6.59
N GLY A 168 -10.35 -12.19 5.50
CA GLY A 168 -11.60 -11.45 5.33
C GLY A 168 -12.69 -12.01 6.26
N LYS A 169 -13.41 -11.13 6.95
CA LYS A 169 -14.62 -11.46 7.71
C LYS A 169 -15.81 -10.84 7.02
#